data_AF-A0A101IUE1-F1
#
_entry.id   AF-A0A101IUE1-F1
#
_cell.length_a   1.000
_cell.length_b   1.000
_cell.length_c   1.000
_cell.angle_alpha   90.00
_cell.angle_beta   90.00
_cell.angle_gamma   90.00
#
_symmetry.space_group_name_H-M   'P 1'
#
loop_
_entity.id
_entity.type
_entity.pdbx_description
1 polymer ?
#
loop_
_entity_poly.entity_id
_entity_poly.type
_entity_poly.pdbx_seq_one_letter_code
_entity_poly.pdbx_strand_id
1 'polypeptide(L)'
;VERMLDDAGILLLSESEILEISGLEWATYLRVRALAEKIVPGSRIRIHGLAGEGTPVPVQIIPDLVEETVKNNKSGFLNGLDQLPVAHLSKGSTEVLSTFICFEKGSSQLASDITTLCVKLLLICEDAVIDGNHLVLRKVRFDPEKARRHGVPRGPLFAMLAGGKAVEIEGRRITPDAVQTTSVKRIHIPGLERYI
;
A
#
# COMPACT_ATOMS: atom_id res chain seq x y z
N VAL A 1 9.58 14.93 28.30
CA VAL A 1 8.71 16.00 27.77
C VAL A 1 7.45 15.40 27.16
N GLU A 2 7.53 14.53 26.14
CA GLU A 2 6.35 13.87 25.54
C GLU A 2 5.44 13.16 26.56
N ARG A 3 6.00 12.30 27.43
CA ARG A 3 5.22 11.67 28.53
C ARG A 3 4.51 12.66 29.46
N MET A 4 5.11 13.82 29.74
CA MET A 4 4.53 14.83 30.63
C MET A 4 3.41 15.63 29.95
N LEU A 5 3.45 15.73 28.62
CA LEU A 5 2.41 16.39 27.83
C LEU A 5 1.19 15.48 27.66
N ASP A 6 1.42 14.18 27.44
CA ASP A 6 0.37 13.16 27.43
C ASP A 6 -0.36 13.08 28.78
N ASP A 7 0.38 13.07 29.89
CA ASP A 7 -0.19 13.08 31.25
C ASP A 7 -1.01 14.35 31.56
N ALA A 8 -0.73 15.46 30.87
CA ALA A 8 -1.46 16.72 30.97
C ALA A 8 -2.63 16.84 29.97
N GLY A 9 -2.85 15.84 29.12
CA GLY A 9 -3.86 15.88 28.05
C GLY A 9 -3.55 16.89 26.94
N ILE A 10 -2.29 17.34 26.83
CA ILE A 10 -1.88 18.32 25.82
C ILE A 10 -1.49 17.57 24.55
N LEU A 11 -2.28 17.79 23.50
CA LEU A 11 -2.02 17.19 22.19
C LEU A 11 -0.80 17.83 21.53
N LEU A 12 0.27 17.05 21.39
CA LEU A 12 1.44 17.44 20.60
C LEU A 12 1.19 17.16 19.12
N LEU A 13 1.25 18.21 18.30
CA LEU A 13 1.20 18.11 16.85
C LEU A 13 2.54 18.48 16.25
N SER A 14 2.97 17.70 15.26
CA SER A 14 4.08 18.08 14.39
C SER A 14 3.67 19.20 13.43
N GLU A 15 4.66 19.94 12.89
CA GLU A 15 4.43 20.94 11.85
C GLU A 15 3.70 20.37 10.63
N SER A 16 4.06 19.15 10.22
CA SER A 16 3.40 18.46 9.11
C SER A 16 1.92 18.20 9.41
N GLU A 17 1.57 17.75 10.62
CA GLU A 17 0.17 17.57 11.02
C GLU A 17 -0.61 18.88 10.98
N ILE A 18 0.00 19.99 11.41
CA ILE A 18 -0.65 21.31 11.39
C ILE A 18 -0.97 21.74 9.96
N LEU A 19 -0.07 21.49 9.01
CA LEU A 19 -0.30 21.80 7.59
C LEU A 19 -1.40 20.91 7.00
N GLU A 20 -1.39 19.62 7.33
CA GLU A 20 -2.33 18.62 6.83
C GLU A 20 -3.78 18.84 7.33
N ILE A 21 -3.98 19.36 8.54
CA ILE A 21 -5.32 19.61 9.10
C ILE A 21 -5.94 20.93 8.64
N SER A 22 -5.25 21.73 7.84
CA SER A 22 -5.68 23.09 7.46
C SER A 22 -7.07 23.17 6.80
N GLY A 23 -7.52 22.07 6.18
CA GLY A 23 -8.87 21.96 5.59
C GLY A 23 -9.98 21.51 6.56
N LEU A 24 -9.66 21.23 7.82
CA LEU A 24 -10.59 20.69 8.82
C LEU A 24 -10.76 21.65 10.00
N GLU A 25 -12.00 21.73 10.50
CA GLU A 25 -12.22 22.31 11.82
C GLU A 25 -11.56 21.44 12.90
N TRP A 26 -11.01 22.10 13.93
CA TRP A 26 -10.34 21.42 15.04
C TRP A 26 -11.19 20.33 15.69
N ALA A 27 -12.46 20.62 15.94
CA ALA A 27 -13.40 19.65 16.52
C ALA A 27 -13.57 18.42 15.62
N THR A 28 -13.54 18.61 14.30
CA THR A 28 -13.64 17.52 13.31
C THR A 28 -12.38 16.67 13.31
N TYR A 29 -11.21 17.31 13.32
CA TYR A 29 -9.93 16.60 13.45
C TYR A 29 -9.86 15.76 14.73
N LEU A 30 -10.30 16.30 15.89
CA LEU A 30 -10.36 15.54 17.14
C LEU A 30 -11.27 14.30 17.04
N ARG A 31 -12.40 14.40 16.33
CA ARG A 31 -13.28 13.24 16.08
C ARG A 31 -12.59 12.19 15.20
N VAL A 32 -11.86 12.60 14.17
CA VAL A 32 -11.05 11.70 13.33
C VAL A 32 -9.99 10.98 14.17
N ARG A 33 -9.27 11.71 15.04
CA ARG A 33 -8.28 11.10 15.95
C ARG A 33 -8.90 10.11 16.94
N ALA A 34 -10.00 10.50 17.57
CA ALA A 34 -10.71 9.62 18.50
C ALA A 34 -11.22 8.35 17.81
N LEU A 35 -11.64 8.44 16.55
CA LEU A 35 -12.02 7.28 15.75
C LEU A 35 -10.80 6.41 15.40
N ALA A 36 -9.70 7.00 14.95
CA ALA A 36 -8.47 6.28 14.65
C ALA A 36 -7.95 5.48 15.85
N GLU A 37 -7.95 6.09 17.04
CA GLU A 37 -7.53 5.42 18.29
C GLU A 37 -8.43 4.23 18.63
N LYS A 38 -9.74 4.32 18.34
CA LYS A 38 -10.67 3.20 18.51
C LYS A 38 -10.46 2.08 17.49
N ILE A 39 -10.09 2.41 16.26
CA ILE A 39 -9.85 1.42 15.19
C ILE A 39 -8.53 0.69 15.45
N VAL A 40 -7.45 1.45 15.58
CA VAL A 40 -6.11 0.94 15.86
C VAL A 40 -5.43 1.86 16.88
N PRO A 41 -5.37 1.44 18.16
CA PRO A 41 -4.69 2.20 19.20
C PRO A 41 -3.23 2.50 18.86
N GLY A 42 -2.81 3.74 19.08
CA GLY A 42 -1.44 4.20 18.79
C GLY A 42 -1.10 4.29 17.31
N SER A 43 -2.10 4.27 16.42
CA SER A 43 -1.88 4.52 14.99
C SER A 43 -1.53 5.99 14.73
N ARG A 44 -0.65 6.20 13.75
CA ARG A 44 -0.43 7.52 13.19
C ARG A 44 -1.49 7.81 12.14
N ILE A 45 -1.93 9.06 12.11
CA ILE A 45 -2.96 9.52 11.20
C ILE A 45 -2.31 10.53 10.27
N ARG A 46 -2.56 10.37 8.97
CA ARG A 46 -2.21 11.39 7.99
C ARG A 46 -3.49 11.87 7.32
N ILE A 47 -3.69 13.19 7.30
CA ILE A 47 -4.83 13.79 6.63
C ILE A 47 -4.40 14.16 5.21
N HIS A 48 -5.15 13.70 4.21
CA HIS A 48 -4.96 14.08 2.81
C HIS A 48 -5.94 15.21 2.44
N GLY A 49 -6.67 15.09 1.34
CA GLY A 49 -7.68 16.07 0.93
C GLY A 49 -8.97 16.07 1.75
N LEU A 50 -8.99 15.44 2.94
CA LEU A 50 -10.20 15.40 3.78
C LEU A 50 -10.45 16.80 4.35
N ALA A 51 -11.51 17.46 3.90
CA ALA A 51 -11.83 18.83 4.28
C ALA A 51 -13.35 19.01 4.52
N GLY A 52 -13.70 20.02 5.31
CA GLY A 52 -15.09 20.36 5.65
C GLY A 52 -15.62 19.63 6.89
N GLU A 53 -16.95 19.50 6.95
CA GLU A 53 -17.66 18.98 8.11
C GLU A 53 -18.39 17.66 7.81
N GLY A 54 -18.45 16.80 8.81
CA GLY A 54 -19.21 15.55 8.75
C GLY A 54 -18.93 14.62 9.93
N THR A 55 -19.66 13.50 9.91
CA THR A 55 -19.43 12.37 10.83
C THR A 55 -18.32 11.49 10.24
N PRO A 56 -17.14 11.40 10.87
CA PRO A 56 -16.08 10.53 10.39
C PRO A 56 -16.48 9.06 10.58
N VAL A 57 -16.23 8.24 9.57
CA VAL A 57 -16.52 6.79 9.56
C VAL A 57 -15.32 6.02 9.00
N PRO A 58 -15.10 4.77 9.45
CA PRO A 58 -14.10 3.90 8.86
C PRO A 58 -14.55 3.40 7.49
N VAL A 59 -13.61 3.32 6.56
CA VAL A 59 -13.77 2.69 5.25
C VAL A 59 -12.74 1.57 5.12
N GLN A 60 -13.22 0.34 4.96
CA GLN A 60 -12.36 -0.83 4.79
C GLN A 60 -12.13 -1.10 3.31
N ILE A 61 -10.86 -1.23 2.94
CA ILE A 61 -10.42 -1.73 1.63
C ILE A 61 -9.87 -3.13 1.84
N ILE A 62 -9.91 -3.95 0.78
CA ILE A 62 -9.36 -5.30 0.78
C ILE A 62 -7.89 -5.26 1.24
N PRO A 63 -7.53 -5.90 2.37
CA PRO A 63 -6.19 -5.78 2.95
C PRO A 63 -5.07 -6.18 1.99
N ASP A 64 -5.24 -7.33 1.32
CA ASP A 64 -4.29 -7.82 0.32
C ASP A 64 -4.07 -6.85 -0.84
N LEU A 65 -5.09 -6.07 -1.21
CA LEU A 65 -4.99 -5.09 -2.28
C LEU A 65 -4.10 -3.92 -1.85
N VAL A 66 -4.34 -3.37 -0.65
CA VAL A 66 -3.53 -2.28 -0.09
C VAL A 66 -2.10 -2.74 0.17
N GLU A 67 -1.91 -3.92 0.76
CA GLU A 67 -0.58 -4.48 1.03
C GLU A 67 0.24 -4.60 -0.25
N GLU A 68 -0.35 -5.17 -1.31
CA GLU A 68 0.34 -5.34 -2.58
C GLU A 68 0.61 -4.00 -3.28
N THR A 69 -0.33 -3.06 -3.24
CA THR A 69 -0.11 -1.73 -3.79
C THR A 69 1.02 -1.00 -3.07
N VAL A 70 1.04 -1.00 -1.73
CA VAL A 70 2.08 -0.32 -0.93
C VAL A 70 3.44 -0.97 -1.14
N LYS A 71 3.49 -2.31 -1.20
CA LYS A 71 4.73 -3.05 -1.42
C LYS A 71 5.42 -2.70 -2.73
N ASN A 72 4.63 -2.52 -3.81
CA ASN A 72 5.19 -2.31 -5.14
C ASN A 72 5.29 -0.82 -5.50
N ASN A 73 4.38 0.03 -5.02
CA ASN A 73 4.36 1.45 -5.33
C ASN A 73 3.78 2.31 -4.19
N LYS A 74 4.46 2.33 -3.04
CA LYS A 74 4.06 3.15 -1.89
C LYS A 74 3.92 4.64 -2.22
N SER A 75 4.89 5.22 -2.92
CA SER A 75 4.86 6.66 -3.24
C SER A 75 3.71 7.00 -4.16
N GLY A 76 3.47 6.20 -5.21
CA GLY A 76 2.32 6.38 -6.10
C GLY A 76 0.99 6.22 -5.36
N PHE A 77 0.91 5.30 -4.40
CA PHE A 77 -0.28 5.15 -3.56
C PHE A 77 -0.53 6.38 -2.69
N LEU A 78 0.47 6.84 -1.94
CA LEU A 78 0.35 8.02 -1.07
C LEU A 78 0.01 9.29 -1.88
N ASN A 79 0.67 9.49 -3.03
CA ASN A 79 0.38 10.62 -3.93
C ASN A 79 -1.06 10.55 -4.49
N GLY A 80 -1.57 9.34 -4.74
CA GLY A 80 -2.97 9.16 -5.16
C GLY A 80 -3.95 9.48 -4.04
N LEU A 81 -3.63 9.09 -2.80
CA LEU A 81 -4.45 9.45 -1.62
C LEU A 81 -4.47 10.97 -1.36
N ASP A 82 -3.40 11.70 -1.67
CA ASP A 82 -3.34 13.17 -1.55
C ASP A 82 -4.45 13.87 -2.36
N GLN A 83 -5.01 13.21 -3.37
CA GLN A 83 -6.10 13.74 -4.21
C GLN A 83 -7.50 13.34 -3.72
N LEU A 84 -7.59 12.56 -2.64
CA LEU A 84 -8.85 12.01 -2.13
C LEU A 84 -9.21 12.63 -0.78
N PRO A 85 -10.52 12.76 -0.45
CA PRO A 85 -10.97 13.25 0.84
C PRO A 85 -10.87 12.16 1.91
N VAL A 86 -9.64 11.82 2.30
CA VAL A 86 -9.35 10.67 3.16
C VAL A 86 -8.27 10.97 4.20
N ALA A 87 -8.39 10.31 5.34
CA ALA A 87 -7.30 10.12 6.28
C ALA A 87 -6.86 8.66 6.26
N HIS A 88 -5.55 8.41 6.17
CA HIS A 88 -5.03 7.05 6.29
C HIS A 88 -4.40 6.82 7.65
N LEU A 89 -4.42 5.55 8.07
CA LEU A 89 -3.82 5.10 9.32
C LEU A 89 -2.54 4.32 9.02
N SER A 90 -1.52 4.51 9.85
CA SER A 90 -0.25 3.80 9.72
C SER A 90 0.29 3.31 11.06
N LYS A 91 1.03 2.19 11.00
CA LYS A 91 1.86 1.71 12.11
C LYS A 91 3.32 1.96 11.74
N GLY A 92 4.02 2.74 12.56
CA GLY A 92 5.38 3.18 12.24
C GLY A 92 5.45 4.07 11.00
N SER A 93 6.58 4.06 10.29
CA SER A 93 6.77 4.87 9.08
C SER A 93 6.46 4.11 7.79
N THR A 94 6.39 2.78 7.84
CA THR A 94 6.36 1.92 6.65
C THR A 94 4.99 1.36 6.33
N GLU A 95 4.19 1.02 7.34
CA GLU A 95 2.97 0.24 7.19
C GLU A 95 1.74 1.15 7.05
N VAL A 96 1.09 1.11 5.88
CA VAL A 96 -0.22 1.74 5.67
C VAL A 96 -1.29 0.68 5.89
N LEU A 97 -2.26 0.99 6.75
CA LEU A 97 -3.35 0.07 7.06
C LEU A 97 -4.41 0.08 5.95
N SER A 98 -5.20 -0.99 5.86
CA SER A 98 -6.29 -1.11 4.89
C SER A 98 -7.59 -0.42 5.33
N THR A 99 -7.58 0.20 6.51
CA THR A 99 -8.68 0.99 7.04
C THR A 99 -8.35 2.47 6.91
N PHE A 100 -9.28 3.18 6.28
CA PHE A 100 -9.21 4.62 6.06
C PHE A 100 -10.34 5.31 6.83
N ILE A 101 -10.25 6.63 6.97
CA ILE A 101 -11.31 7.44 7.58
C ILE A 101 -11.71 8.53 6.60
N CYS A 102 -13.02 8.71 6.42
CA CYS A 102 -13.61 9.84 5.70
C CYS A 102 -14.94 10.22 6.33
N PHE A 103 -15.70 11.12 5.71
CA PHE A 103 -17.06 11.38 6.15
C PHE A 103 -18.05 10.35 5.62
N GLU A 104 -19.10 10.10 6.41
CA GLU A 104 -20.20 9.19 6.07
C GLU A 104 -20.73 9.45 4.65
N LYS A 105 -20.96 10.73 4.34
CA LYS A 105 -21.23 11.21 3.00
C LYS A 105 -19.97 11.06 2.14
N GLY A 106 -19.96 10.04 1.28
CA GLY A 106 -18.86 9.77 0.36
C GLY A 106 -18.07 8.50 0.67
N SER A 107 -18.35 7.82 1.79
CA SER A 107 -17.68 6.57 2.18
C SER A 107 -17.68 5.49 1.10
N SER A 108 -18.82 5.24 0.46
CA SER A 108 -18.92 4.27 -0.64
C SER A 108 -18.11 4.69 -1.88
N GLN A 109 -18.12 5.99 -2.22
CA GLN A 109 -17.37 6.51 -3.35
C GLN A 109 -15.87 6.39 -3.09
N LEU A 110 -15.42 6.78 -1.89
CA LEU A 110 -14.02 6.66 -1.50
C LEU A 110 -13.54 5.21 -1.52
N ALA A 111 -14.37 4.26 -1.06
CA ALA A 111 -14.02 2.84 -1.14
C ALA A 111 -13.74 2.41 -2.59
N SER A 112 -14.58 2.85 -3.52
CA SER A 112 -14.40 2.61 -4.96
C SER A 112 -13.16 3.32 -5.50
N ASP A 113 -12.91 4.57 -5.12
CA ASP A 113 -11.79 5.37 -5.61
C ASP A 113 -10.44 4.80 -5.16
N ILE A 114 -10.30 4.42 -3.88
CA ILE A 114 -9.08 3.78 -3.37
C ILE A 114 -8.87 2.41 -4.02
N THR A 115 -9.94 1.62 -4.18
CA THR A 115 -9.86 0.32 -4.89
C THR A 115 -9.39 0.53 -6.32
N THR A 116 -9.93 1.51 -7.02
CA THR A 116 -9.54 1.89 -8.39
C THR A 116 -8.07 2.29 -8.44
N LEU A 117 -7.62 3.14 -7.50
CA LEU A 117 -6.24 3.58 -7.39
C LEU A 117 -5.30 2.39 -7.23
N CYS A 118 -5.60 1.47 -6.31
CA CYS A 118 -4.81 0.27 -6.09
C CYS A 118 -4.71 -0.61 -7.34
N VAL A 119 -5.84 -0.87 -8.00
CA VAL A 119 -5.89 -1.68 -9.23
C VAL A 119 -5.05 -1.03 -10.32
N LYS A 120 -5.21 0.28 -10.56
CA LYS A 120 -4.44 1.02 -11.57
C LYS A 120 -2.94 0.96 -11.30
N LEU A 121 -2.52 1.18 -10.05
CA LEU A 121 -1.10 1.13 -9.69
C LEU A 121 -0.51 -0.27 -9.88
N LEU A 122 -1.25 -1.32 -9.52
CA LEU A 122 -0.79 -2.70 -9.69
C LEU A 122 -0.74 -3.11 -11.17
N LEU A 123 -1.68 -2.67 -12.01
CA LEU A 123 -1.64 -2.91 -13.45
C LEU A 123 -0.45 -2.21 -14.15
N ILE A 124 0.04 -1.09 -13.58
CA ILE A 124 1.19 -0.36 -14.13
C ILE A 124 2.52 -0.94 -13.66
N CYS A 125 2.61 -1.33 -12.38
CA CYS A 125 3.89 -1.70 -11.76
C CYS A 125 4.17 -3.21 -11.76
N GLU A 126 3.14 -4.03 -11.88
CA GLU A 126 3.25 -5.49 -11.83
C GLU A 126 2.73 -6.13 -13.11
N ASP A 127 3.11 -7.39 -13.28
CA ASP A 127 2.53 -8.28 -14.27
C ASP A 127 1.17 -8.77 -13.76
N ALA A 128 0.20 -7.85 -13.82
CA ALA A 128 -1.14 -8.02 -13.27
C ALA A 128 -2.19 -8.09 -14.38
N VAL A 129 -3.18 -8.97 -14.22
CA VAL A 129 -4.33 -9.08 -15.14
C VAL A 129 -5.63 -9.13 -14.36
N ILE A 130 -6.69 -8.58 -14.96
CA ILE A 130 -8.07 -8.71 -14.45
C ILE A 130 -8.65 -10.00 -15.00
N ASP A 131 -9.18 -10.85 -14.12
CA ASP A 131 -9.81 -12.12 -14.43
C ASP A 131 -11.14 -12.22 -13.70
N GLY A 132 -12.21 -11.76 -14.36
CA GLY A 132 -13.53 -11.59 -13.77
C GLY A 132 -13.50 -10.64 -12.57
N ASN A 133 -13.86 -11.14 -11.39
CA ASN A 133 -13.84 -10.40 -10.12
C ASN A 133 -12.53 -10.59 -9.33
N HIS A 134 -11.42 -10.93 -10.00
CA HIS A 134 -10.11 -11.09 -9.39
C HIS A 134 -9.06 -10.24 -10.10
N LEU A 135 -8.15 -9.68 -9.30
CA LEU A 135 -6.87 -9.18 -9.78
C LEU A 135 -5.81 -10.27 -9.57
N VAL A 136 -5.17 -10.71 -10.64
CA VAL A 136 -4.19 -11.79 -10.64
C VAL A 136 -2.80 -11.19 -10.81
N LEU A 137 -1.99 -11.25 -9.77
CA LEU A 137 -0.61 -10.74 -9.75
C LEU A 137 0.37 -11.89 -10.01
N ARG A 138 1.18 -11.77 -11.07
CA ARG A 138 2.27 -12.71 -11.37
C ARG A 138 3.60 -12.14 -10.89
N LYS A 139 4.23 -12.83 -9.94
CA LYS A 139 5.53 -12.45 -9.39
C LYS A 139 6.60 -13.43 -9.84
N VAL A 140 7.52 -12.93 -10.63
CA VAL A 140 8.72 -13.65 -11.06
C VAL A 140 9.86 -13.27 -10.13
N ARG A 141 10.51 -14.27 -9.52
CA ARG A 141 11.66 -14.06 -8.63
C ARG A 141 12.79 -15.00 -8.97
N PHE A 142 14.01 -14.52 -8.76
CA PHE A 142 15.18 -15.37 -8.81
C PHE A 142 15.09 -16.48 -7.74
N ASP A 143 15.35 -17.70 -8.17
CA ASP A 143 15.35 -18.90 -7.35
C ASP A 143 16.80 -19.38 -7.17
N PRO A 144 17.41 -19.12 -5.99
CA PRO A 144 18.80 -19.47 -5.72
C PRO A 144 19.04 -20.98 -5.76
N GLU A 145 18.03 -21.82 -5.50
CA GLU A 145 18.16 -23.27 -5.54
C GLU A 145 18.11 -23.79 -6.99
N LYS A 146 17.30 -23.18 -7.87
CA LYS A 146 17.40 -23.44 -9.32
C LYS A 146 18.78 -23.04 -9.84
N ALA A 147 19.27 -21.85 -9.48
CA ALA A 147 20.59 -21.40 -9.91
C ALA A 147 21.71 -22.36 -9.48
N ARG A 148 21.67 -22.84 -8.23
CA ARG A 148 22.62 -23.86 -7.72
C ARG A 148 22.56 -25.17 -8.50
N ARG A 149 21.36 -25.65 -8.83
CA ARG A 149 21.19 -26.85 -9.66
C ARG A 149 21.76 -26.69 -11.08
N HIS A 150 21.80 -25.46 -11.58
CA HIS A 150 22.47 -25.10 -12.83
C HIS A 150 23.97 -24.81 -12.67
N GLY A 151 24.56 -25.07 -11.49
CA GLY A 151 25.99 -24.88 -11.23
C GLY A 151 26.39 -23.43 -10.96
N VAL A 152 25.42 -22.53 -10.78
CA VAL A 152 25.70 -21.11 -10.51
C VAL A 152 26.14 -20.93 -9.05
N PRO A 153 27.36 -20.42 -8.78
CA PRO A 153 27.81 -20.13 -7.43
C PRO A 153 27.13 -18.87 -6.88
N ARG A 154 26.95 -18.81 -5.56
CA ARG A 154 26.50 -17.57 -4.90
C ARG A 154 27.52 -16.46 -5.16
N GLY A 155 27.03 -15.25 -5.46
CA GLY A 155 27.89 -14.09 -5.69
C GLY A 155 27.37 -13.22 -6.84
N PRO A 156 28.25 -12.48 -7.53
CA PRO A 156 27.86 -11.54 -8.59
C PRO A 156 26.99 -12.16 -9.70
N LEU A 157 27.20 -13.44 -10.02
CA LEU A 157 26.41 -14.15 -11.04
C LEU A 157 24.93 -14.30 -10.65
N PHE A 158 24.62 -14.41 -9.35
CA PHE A 158 23.23 -14.38 -8.87
C PHE A 158 22.60 -13.02 -9.11
N ALA A 159 23.34 -11.94 -8.81
CA ALA A 159 22.84 -10.58 -9.05
C ALA A 159 22.64 -10.31 -10.55
N MET A 160 23.50 -10.85 -11.42
CA MET A 160 23.31 -10.77 -12.87
C MET A 160 22.04 -11.48 -13.32
N LEU A 161 21.84 -12.73 -12.90
CA LEU A 161 20.64 -13.51 -13.24
C LEU A 161 19.36 -12.90 -12.66
N ALA A 162 19.42 -12.44 -11.41
CA ALA A 162 18.31 -11.72 -10.77
C ALA A 162 17.99 -10.39 -11.47
N GLY A 163 19.00 -9.73 -12.02
CA GLY A 163 18.87 -8.51 -12.83
C GLY A 163 18.52 -8.76 -14.30
N GLY A 164 18.13 -9.98 -14.68
CA GLY A 164 17.70 -10.29 -16.05
C GLY A 164 18.84 -10.50 -17.05
N LYS A 165 20.08 -10.68 -16.61
CA LYS A 165 21.24 -10.93 -17.47
C LYS A 165 21.60 -12.41 -17.46
N ALA A 166 21.75 -12.99 -18.65
CA ALA A 166 22.28 -14.35 -18.80
C ALA A 166 23.76 -14.41 -18.37
N VAL A 167 24.19 -15.58 -17.90
CA VAL A 167 25.59 -15.84 -17.51
C VAL A 167 26.10 -17.11 -18.20
N GLU A 168 27.40 -17.23 -18.36
CA GLU A 168 28.05 -18.45 -18.85
C GLU A 168 28.84 -19.13 -17.74
N ILE A 169 28.61 -20.43 -17.57
CA ILE A 169 29.31 -21.28 -16.60
C ILE A 169 29.67 -22.59 -17.30
N GLU A 170 30.95 -22.96 -17.25
CA GLU A 170 31.46 -24.21 -17.87
C GLU A 170 31.03 -24.37 -19.34
N GLY A 171 31.03 -23.28 -20.11
CA GLY A 171 30.61 -23.28 -21.52
C GLY A 171 29.10 -23.41 -21.75
N ARG A 172 28.27 -23.41 -20.70
CA ARG A 172 26.80 -23.40 -20.78
C ARG A 172 26.24 -22.02 -20.45
N ARG A 173 25.39 -21.50 -21.33
CA ARG A 173 24.65 -20.25 -21.10
C ARG A 173 23.41 -20.52 -20.26
N ILE A 174 23.33 -19.88 -19.10
CA ILE A 174 22.17 -19.93 -18.19
C ILE A 174 21.41 -18.62 -18.33
N THR A 175 20.13 -18.70 -18.72
CA THR A 175 19.24 -17.55 -18.83
C THR A 175 18.53 -17.27 -17.50
N PRO A 176 18.08 -16.03 -17.25
CA PRO A 176 17.29 -15.69 -16.06
C PRO A 176 16.06 -16.58 -15.90
N ASP A 177 15.32 -16.86 -16.98
CA ASP A 177 14.09 -17.67 -16.93
C ASP A 177 14.34 -19.09 -16.41
N ALA A 178 15.52 -19.66 -16.69
CA ALA A 178 15.91 -21.00 -16.23
C ALA A 178 16.06 -21.08 -14.70
N VAL A 179 16.32 -19.95 -14.05
CA VAL A 179 16.60 -19.84 -12.61
C VAL A 179 15.58 -18.96 -11.89
N GLN A 180 14.42 -18.74 -12.49
CA GLN A 180 13.33 -17.99 -11.87
C GLN A 180 12.20 -18.92 -11.44
N THR A 181 11.45 -18.50 -10.42
CA THR A 181 10.21 -19.13 -9.99
C THR A 181 9.09 -18.10 -10.01
N THR A 182 7.94 -18.53 -10.54
CA THR A 182 6.75 -17.71 -10.69
C THR A 182 5.78 -18.08 -9.58
N SER A 183 5.30 -17.07 -8.86
CA SER A 183 4.19 -17.20 -7.92
C SER A 183 3.02 -16.37 -8.40
N VAL A 184 1.80 -16.84 -8.15
CA VAL A 184 0.57 -16.15 -8.53
C VAL A 184 -0.20 -15.81 -7.25
N LYS A 185 -0.56 -14.55 -7.07
CA LYS A 185 -1.48 -14.12 -6.00
C LYS A 185 -2.78 -13.66 -6.66
N ARG A 186 -3.91 -14.18 -6.19
CA ARG A 186 -5.24 -13.79 -6.66
C ARG A 186 -5.92 -13.01 -5.55
N ILE A 187 -6.33 -11.79 -5.85
CA ILE A 187 -7.05 -10.91 -4.93
C ILE A 187 -8.47 -10.80 -5.44
N HIS A 188 -9.44 -11.24 -4.64
CA HIS A 188 -10.84 -11.09 -4.99
C HIS A 188 -11.29 -9.63 -4.75
N ILE A 189 -11.83 -8.99 -5.77
CA ILE A 189 -12.33 -7.61 -5.73
C ILE A 189 -13.78 -7.61 -6.27
N PRO A 190 -14.80 -7.45 -5.40
CA PRO A 190 -16.19 -7.40 -5.82
C PRO A 190 -16.45 -6.24 -6.80
N GLY A 191 -17.14 -6.51 -7.91
CA GLY A 191 -17.47 -5.46 -8.89
C GLY A 191 -16.33 -5.09 -9.84
N LEU A 192 -15.17 -5.77 -9.77
CA LEU A 192 -14.03 -5.51 -10.63
C LEU A 192 -14.32 -5.76 -12.10
N GLU A 193 -15.27 -6.64 -12.42
CA GLU A 193 -15.73 -6.92 -13.77
C GLU A 193 -16.26 -5.68 -14.51
N ARG A 194 -16.59 -4.60 -13.79
CA ARG A 194 -17.05 -3.33 -14.36
C ARG A 194 -15.92 -2.40 -14.80
N TYR A 195 -14.67 -2.76 -14.55
CA TYR A 195 -13.47 -1.98 -14.88
C TYR A 195 -12.82 -2.38 -16.22
N ILE A 196 -13.42 -3.35 -16.94
CA ILE A 196 -12.94 -3.91 -18.21
C ILE A 196 -13.68 -3.26 -19.38
#